data_AF-A0A9E7N892-F1
#
_entry.id   AF-A0A9E7N892-F1
#
_cell.length_a   1.000
_cell.length_b   1.000
_cell.length_c   1.000
_cell.angle_alpha   90.00
_cell.angle_beta   90.00
_cell.angle_gamma   90.00
#
_symmetry.space_group_name_H-M   'P 1'
#
loop_
_entity.id
_entity.type
_entity.pdbx_description
1 polymer ?
#
loop_
_entity_poly.entity_id
_entity_poly.type
_entity_poly.pdbx_seq_one_letter_code
_entity_poly.pdbx_strand_id
1 'polypeptide(L)' 'MGEDDADSRFHGSKCVVVDCFEDDLNEETGRTLDRYSYRIRPVDGENPLPVGFRHFDLVPVDRSE' A
#
# COMPACT_ATOMS: atom_id res chain seq x y z
N MET A 1 0.12 -0.93 -15.50
CA MET A 1 -0.03 -2.10 -14.62
C MET A 1 0.25 -3.31 -15.47
N GLY A 2 1.33 -4.04 -15.19
CA GLY A 2 1.62 -5.27 -15.90
C GLY A 2 0.68 -6.35 -15.39
N GLU A 3 0.23 -7.26 -16.26
CA GLU A 3 -0.61 -8.41 -15.89
C GLU A 3 0.07 -9.39 -14.91
N ASP A 4 1.34 -9.14 -14.55
CA ASP A 4 2.15 -9.94 -13.61
C ASP A 4 2.35 -9.26 -12.24
N ASP A 5 1.85 -8.03 -12.04
CA ASP A 5 1.95 -7.35 -10.75
C ASP A 5 1.10 -8.11 -9.72
N ALA A 6 1.76 -8.79 -8.77
CA ALA A 6 1.12 -9.68 -7.81
C ALA A 6 0.06 -8.96 -6.94
N ASP A 7 0.16 -7.64 -6.81
CA ASP A 7 -0.77 -6.75 -6.14
C ASP A 7 -2.06 -6.46 -6.93
N SER A 8 -2.07 -6.62 -8.26
CA SER A 8 -3.22 -6.31 -9.12
C SER A 8 -4.48 -7.07 -8.72
N ARG A 9 -4.31 -8.28 -8.16
CA ARG A 9 -5.42 -9.10 -7.64
C ARG A 9 -6.15 -8.48 -6.44
N PHE A 10 -5.53 -7.51 -5.77
CA PHE A 10 -6.08 -6.83 -4.60
C PHE A 10 -6.65 -5.45 -4.93
N HIS A 11 -6.61 -5.03 -6.20
CA HIS A 11 -7.16 -3.75 -6.63
C HIS A 11 -8.65 -3.61 -6.25
N GLY A 12 -9.02 -2.49 -5.63
CA GLY A 12 -10.38 -2.22 -5.15
C GLY A 12 -10.76 -2.91 -3.84
N SER A 13 -9.86 -3.68 -3.22
CA SER A 13 -10.12 -4.32 -1.92
C SER A 13 -10.06 -3.29 -0.79
N LYS A 14 -11.01 -3.35 0.14
CA LYS A 14 -10.95 -2.54 1.37
C LYS A 14 -10.02 -3.21 2.36
N CYS A 15 -9.00 -2.47 2.77
CA CYS A 15 -7.98 -2.96 3.68
C CYS A 15 -7.71 -1.94 4.80
N VAL A 16 -7.10 -2.42 5.88
CA VAL A 16 -6.55 -1.58 6.94
C VAL A 16 -5.03 -1.72 6.97
N VAL A 17 -4.33 -0.61 7.21
CA VAL A 17 -2.90 -0.61 7.47
C VAL A 17 -2.66 -1.26 8.84
N VAL A 18 -1.78 -2.26 8.88
CA VAL A 18 -1.37 -2.92 10.13
C VAL A 18 0.06 -2.58 10.52
N ASP A 19 0.94 -2.32 9.54
CA ASP A 19 2.30 -1.88 9.77
C ASP A 19 2.69 -0.81 8.75
N CYS A 20 3.57 0.11 9.16
CA CYS A 20 4.15 1.17 8.33
C CYS A 20 5.68 1.11 8.48
N PHE A 21 6.38 1.07 7.36
CA PHE A 21 7.83 1.02 7.28
C PHE A 21 8.35 2.22 6.48
N GLU A 22 9.59 2.60 6.76
CA GLU A 22 10.29 3.69 6.09
C GLU A 22 11.60 3.16 5.49
N ASP A 23 11.89 3.59 4.26
CA ASP A 23 13.16 3.37 3.56
C ASP A 23 13.62 4.67 2.86
N ASP A 24 14.77 4.63 2.22
CA ASP A 24 15.42 5.80 1.63
C ASP A 24 15.01 6.05 0.16
N LEU A 25 13.96 5.39 -0.36
CA LEU A 25 13.57 5.50 -1.78
C LEU A 25 13.22 6.93 -2.19
N ASN A 26 12.76 7.76 -1.24
CA ASN A 26 12.51 9.17 -1.49
C ASN A 26 13.76 9.95 -1.90
N GLU A 27 14.96 9.50 -1.50
CA GLU A 27 16.23 10.14 -1.90
C GLU A 27 16.50 9.94 -3.40
N GLU A 28 16.07 8.81 -3.97
CA GLU A 28 16.24 8.49 -5.39
C GLU A 28 15.14 9.12 -6.25
N THR A 29 13.89 9.12 -5.77
CA THR A 29 12.74 9.59 -6.55
C THR A 29 12.45 11.08 -6.37
N GLY A 30 13.00 11.70 -5.31
CA GLY A 30 12.68 13.07 -4.91
C GLY A 30 11.25 13.25 -4.37
N ARG A 31 10.50 12.17 -4.16
CA ARG A 31 9.12 12.21 -3.64
C ARG A 31 9.12 11.73 -2.20
N THR A 32 8.84 12.63 -1.26
CA THR A 32 8.87 12.34 0.18
C THR A 32 8.04 11.12 0.57
N LEU A 33 6.91 10.89 -0.10
CA LEU A 33 5.99 9.80 0.24
C LEU A 33 6.46 8.41 -0.24
N ASP A 34 7.42 8.34 -1.17
CA ASP A 34 7.96 7.05 -1.65
C ASP A 34 8.76 6.30 -0.58
N ARG A 35 9.20 7.01 0.47
CA ARG A 35 9.84 6.42 1.64
C ARG A 35 8.95 5.45 2.40
N TYR A 36 7.63 5.58 2.26
CA TYR A 36 6.68 4.78 3.05
C TYR A 36 6.27 3.52 2.31
N SER A 37 6.33 2.39 3.02
CA SER A 37 5.71 1.13 2.62
C SER A 37 4.82 0.57 3.72
N TYR A 38 3.79 -0.16 3.33
CA TYR A 38 2.70 -0.56 4.21
C TYR A 38 2.46 -2.06 4.11
N ARG A 39 2.22 -2.68 5.27
CA ARG A 39 1.57 -3.99 5.33
C ARG A 39 0.09 -3.75 5.62
N ILE A 40 -0.77 -4.34 4.80
CA ILE A 40 -2.21 -4.19 4.91
C ILE A 40 -2.88 -5.55 5.10
N ARG A 41 -4.05 -5.56 5.74
CA ARG A 41 -4.93 -6.74 5.79
C ARG A 41 -6.33 -6.38 5.27
N PRO A 42 -7.07 -7.33 4.65
CA PRO A 42 -8.48 -7.11 4.32
C PRO A 42 -9.30 -6.73 5.55
N VAL A 43 -10.30 -5.85 5.41
CA VAL A 43 -11.17 -5.47 6.53
C VAL A 43 -11.91 -6.69 7.11
N ASP A 44 -12.31 -7.63 6.25
CA ASP A 44 -12.98 -8.89 6.63
C ASP A 44 -11.97 -10.02 6.96
N GLY A 45 -10.67 -9.74 6.93
CA GLY A 45 -9.60 -10.73 7.08
C GLY A 45 -8.74 -10.49 8.31
N GLU A 46 -8.30 -11.59 8.93
CA GLU A 46 -7.40 -11.52 10.09
C GLU A 46 -5.93 -11.42 9.68
N ASN A 47 -5.57 -12.05 8.55
CA ASN A 47 -4.19 -12.14 8.11
C ASN A 47 -3.81 -11.00 7.13
N PRO A 48 -2.61 -10.41 7.28
CA PRO A 48 -2.09 -9.45 6.32
C PRO A 48 -1.87 -10.09 4.95
N LEU A 49 -1.99 -9.26 3.92
CA LEU A 49 -1.67 -9.66 2.55
C LEU A 49 -0.17 -10.04 2.45
N PRO A 50 0.17 -11.00 1.59
CA PRO A 50 1.55 -11.45 1.42
C PRO A 50 2.41 -10.47 0.59
N VAL A 51 1.93 -9.24 0.38
CA VAL A 51 2.55 -8.19 -0.44
C VAL A 51 2.53 -6.88 0.34
N GLY A 52 3.60 -6.08 0.19
CA GLY A 52 3.70 -4.72 0.71
C GLY A 52 3.31 -3.69 -0.35
N PHE A 53 2.76 -2.56 0.08
CA PHE A 53 2.23 -1.52 -0.81
C PHE A 53 2.94 -0.19 -0.55
N ARG A 54 3.19 0.61 -1.59
CA ARG A 54 3.71 1.97 -1.44
C ARG A 54 2.58 2.94 -1.11
N HIS A 55 2.94 4.13 -0.65
CA HIS A 55 1.95 5.17 -0.33
C HIS A 55 0.99 5.46 -1.48
N PHE A 56 1.51 5.52 -2.71
CA PHE A 56 0.70 5.81 -3.89
C PHE A 56 -0.14 4.63 -4.40
N ASP A 57 0.10 3.40 -3.91
CA ASP A 57 -0.77 2.26 -4.19
C ASP A 57 -2.06 2.29 -3.35
N LEU A 58 -2.05 3.00 -2.23
CA LEU A 58 -3.17 3.06 -1.30
C LEU A 58 -4.06 4.28 -1.59
N VAL A 59 -5.37 4.05 -1.62
CA VAL A 59 -6.38 5.11 -1.71
C VAL A 59 -7.14 5.17 -0.40
N PRO A 60 -7.06 6.28 0.37
CA PRO A 60 -7.82 6.41 1.61
C PRO A 60 -9.33 6.34 1.32
N VAL A 61 -10.04 5.51 2.09
CA VAL A 61 -11.50 5.30 1.94
C VAL A 61 -12.28 6.55 2.33
N ASP A 62 -11.73 7.36 3.21
CA ASP A 62 -12.28 8.66 3.58
C ASP A 62 -11.41 9.76 2.96
N ARG A 63 -11.80 10.21 1.77
CA ARG A 63 -11.53 11.57 1.33
C ARG A 63 -12.78 12.38 1.59
N SER A 64 -13.14 12.57 2.86
CA SER A 64 -14.00 13.71 3.18
C SER A 64 -13.18 14.97 2.92
N GLU A 65 -13.63 15.75 1.93
CA GLU A 65 -13.11 17.07 1.58
C GLU A 65 -13.21 18.06 2.76
#